data_AF-A0A0H2UQ75-F1
#
_entry.id   AF-A0A0H2UQ75-F1
#
_cell.length_a   1.000
_cell.length_b   1.000
_cell.length_c   1.000
_cell.angle_alpha   90.00
_cell.angle_beta   90.00
_cell.angle_gamma   90.00
#
_symmetry.space_group_name_H-M   'P 1'
#
loop_
_entity.id
_entity.type
_entity.pdbx_description
1 polymer ?
#
loop_
_entity_poly.entity_id
_entity_poly.type
_entity_poly.pdbx_seq_one_letter_code
_entity_poly.pdbx_strand_id
1 'polypeptide(L)'
;MTLDLDNMTQAEFDEVMAEIQLQSPNIFQLISDFVNKKVTSVEIDDLLNMKRAETGKALSPLQIQELQYMLEDFSPELIHEALKEAVSQGKANFAYIKVILNRWKQDNLLTVELVRNSRAAREAKKQQTNQLEPTSYEDWIPTQEKPF
;
A
#
# COMPACT_ATOMS: atom_id res chain seq x y z
N MET A 1 18.36 25.45 12.83
CA MET A 1 17.75 26.14 13.99
C MET A 1 16.54 25.34 14.41
N THR A 2 16.36 25.08 15.70
CA THR A 2 15.12 24.44 16.20
C THR A 2 14.06 25.53 16.29
N LEU A 3 13.16 25.57 15.31
CA LEU A 3 12.04 26.51 15.31
C LEU A 3 11.01 26.00 16.34
N ASP A 4 10.79 26.81 17.38
CA ASP A 4 9.75 26.59 18.37
C ASP A 4 8.39 26.87 17.71
N LEU A 5 7.64 25.80 17.46
CA LEU A 5 6.34 25.84 16.77
C LEU A 5 5.29 26.65 17.55
N ASP A 6 5.42 26.75 18.88
CA ASP A 6 4.44 27.43 19.74
C ASP A 6 4.56 28.97 19.70
N ASN A 7 5.65 29.51 19.14
CA ASN A 7 5.94 30.95 19.06
C ASN A 7 6.15 31.46 17.63
N MET A 8 5.86 30.64 16.62
CA MET A 8 6.08 30.97 15.22
C MET A 8 5.00 31.91 14.68
N THR A 9 5.39 32.97 13.97
CA THR A 9 4.45 33.83 13.25
C THR A 9 3.99 33.18 11.95
N GLN A 10 2.83 33.58 11.43
CA GLN A 10 2.29 33.04 10.19
C GLN A 10 3.25 33.20 9.00
N ALA A 11 3.97 34.33 8.92
CA ALA A 11 4.91 34.60 7.84
C ALA A 11 6.14 33.68 7.87
N GLU A 12 6.67 33.40 9.07
CA GLU A 12 7.77 32.44 9.23
C GLU A 12 7.31 31.03 8.88
N PHE A 13 6.08 30.67 9.24
CA PHE A 13 5.49 29.38 8.85
C PHE A 13 5.38 29.26 7.32
N ASP A 14 4.88 30.31 6.66
CA ASP A 14 4.73 30.34 5.20
C ASP A 14 6.11 30.24 4.49
N GLU A 15 7.15 30.87 5.03
CA GLU A 15 8.52 30.77 4.52
C GLU A 15 9.08 29.35 4.65
N VAL A 16 8.87 28.69 5.79
CA VAL A 16 9.25 27.28 6.00
C VAL A 16 8.46 26.36 5.07
N MET A 17 7.18 26.62 4.85
CA MET A 17 6.37 25.84 3.92
C MET A 17 6.86 25.98 2.48
N ALA A 18 7.27 27.18 2.07
CA ALA A 18 7.85 27.41 0.74
C ALA A 18 9.22 26.72 0.59
N GLU A 19 10.05 26.72 1.63
CA GLU A 19 11.34 26.02 1.62
C GLU A 19 11.16 24.49 1.53
N ILE A 20 10.24 23.92 2.32
CA ILE A 20 9.90 22.49 2.26
C ILE A 20 9.33 22.12 0.89
N GLN A 21 8.50 22.98 0.28
CA GLN A 21 7.98 22.76 -1.06
C GLN A 21 9.10 22.64 -2.10
N LEU A 22 10.16 23.44 -1.97
CA LEU A 22 11.28 23.47 -2.89
C LEU A 22 12.26 22.30 -2.67
N GLN A 23 12.56 21.98 -1.41
CA GLN A 23 13.55 20.96 -1.05
C GLN A 23 12.99 19.55 -0.94
N SER A 24 11.69 19.41 -0.66
CA SER A 24 11.04 18.12 -0.38
C SER A 24 9.55 18.16 -0.74
N PRO A 25 9.22 18.17 -2.05
CA PRO A 25 7.84 18.30 -2.53
C PRO A 25 6.88 17.23 -2.00
N ASN A 26 7.38 16.02 -1.71
CA ASN A 26 6.57 14.96 -1.09
C ASN A 26 6.18 15.28 0.36
N ILE A 27 7.07 15.91 1.14
CA ILE A 27 6.79 16.33 2.52
C ILE A 27 5.78 17.47 2.52
N PHE A 28 5.95 18.44 1.61
CA PHE A 28 4.98 19.51 1.43
C PHE A 28 3.60 18.96 1.06
N GLN A 29 3.55 17.98 0.15
CA GLN A 29 2.31 17.31 -0.23
C GLN A 29 1.67 16.59 0.96
N LEU A 30 2.44 15.88 1.79
CA LEU A 30 1.96 15.24 3.02
C LEU A 30 1.38 16.25 4.03
N ILE A 31 2.10 17.35 4.30
CA ILE A 31 1.64 18.40 5.22
C ILE A 31 0.38 19.08 4.67
N SER A 32 0.37 19.39 3.37
CA SER A 32 -0.78 19.96 2.67
C SER A 32 -1.98 19.02 2.71
N ASP A 33 -1.78 17.73 2.47
CA ASP A 33 -2.85 16.73 2.48
C ASP A 33 -3.36 16.45 3.91
N PHE A 34 -2.49 16.55 4.92
CA PHE A 34 -2.87 16.49 6.34
C PHE A 34 -3.71 17.72 6.75
N VAL A 35 -3.26 18.93 6.42
CA VAL A 35 -4.00 20.18 6.69
C VAL A 35 -5.31 20.25 5.92
N ASN A 36 -5.32 19.80 4.67
CA ASN A 36 -6.53 19.70 3.83
C ASN A 36 -7.43 18.50 4.18
N LYS A 37 -7.10 17.72 5.22
CA LYS A 37 -7.83 16.50 5.65
C LYS A 37 -8.01 15.46 4.53
N LYS A 38 -7.15 15.47 3.50
CA LYS A 38 -7.14 14.47 2.43
C LYS A 38 -6.53 13.14 2.90
N VAL A 39 -5.59 13.20 3.84
CA VAL A 39 -5.18 12.06 4.67
C VAL A 39 -5.95 12.20 5.98
N THR A 40 -6.96 11.37 6.19
CA THR A 40 -7.71 11.45 7.44
C THR A 40 -6.89 10.80 8.56
N SER A 41 -6.79 11.47 9.73
CA SER A 41 -6.19 10.86 10.92
C SER A 41 -6.85 9.51 11.22
N VAL A 42 -8.11 9.36 10.82
CA VAL A 42 -8.93 8.15 10.93
C VAL A 42 -8.30 6.94 10.22
N GLU A 43 -7.70 7.09 9.04
CA GLU A 43 -7.14 5.96 8.29
C GLU A 43 -5.76 5.54 8.82
N ILE A 44 -4.96 6.50 9.28
CA ILE A 44 -3.75 6.23 10.05
C ILE A 44 -4.13 5.63 11.41
N ASP A 45 -5.18 6.15 12.05
CA ASP A 45 -5.73 5.62 13.30
C ASP A 45 -6.26 4.21 13.11
N ASP A 46 -6.88 3.85 12.00
CA ASP A 46 -7.33 2.49 11.71
C ASP A 46 -6.14 1.53 11.57
N LEU A 47 -5.05 1.99 10.94
CA LEU A 47 -3.78 1.27 10.82
C LEU A 47 -3.11 1.07 12.20
N LEU A 48 -3.17 2.10 13.04
CA LEU A 48 -2.71 2.08 14.43
C LEU A 48 -3.61 1.21 15.33
N ASN A 49 -4.92 1.24 15.11
CA ASN A 49 -5.95 0.59 15.90
C ASN A 49 -6.04 -0.91 15.60
N MET A 50 -5.87 -1.35 14.35
CA MET A 50 -5.82 -2.79 14.03
C MET A 50 -4.63 -3.46 14.72
N LYS A 51 -3.46 -2.82 14.73
CA LYS A 51 -2.29 -3.38 15.42
C LYS A 51 -2.42 -3.35 16.93
N ARG A 52 -3.08 -2.32 17.49
CA ARG A 52 -3.49 -2.31 18.90
C ARG A 52 -4.49 -3.41 19.21
N ALA A 53 -5.42 -3.72 18.32
CA ALA A 53 -6.38 -4.81 18.49
C ALA A 53 -5.70 -6.19 18.45
N GLU A 54 -4.69 -6.38 17.60
CA GLU A 54 -3.95 -7.64 17.48
C GLU A 54 -2.88 -7.85 18.58
N THR A 55 -2.28 -6.78 19.11
CA THR A 55 -1.13 -6.90 20.03
C THR A 55 -1.30 -6.21 21.39
N GLY A 56 -2.38 -5.43 21.58
CA GLY A 56 -2.60 -4.60 22.76
C GLY A 56 -1.62 -3.42 22.92
N LYS A 57 -0.75 -3.16 21.93
CA LYS A 57 0.36 -2.20 22.03
C LYS A 57 0.36 -1.21 20.87
N ALA A 58 0.81 0.01 21.16
CA ALA A 58 1.10 1.02 20.14
C ALA A 58 2.23 0.56 19.20
N LEU A 59 2.38 1.21 18.04
CA LEU A 59 3.53 0.99 17.17
C LEU A 59 4.82 1.20 17.94
N SER A 60 5.78 0.28 17.78
CA SER A 60 7.13 0.50 18.28
C SER A 60 7.82 1.62 17.49
N PRO A 61 8.81 2.32 18.07
CA PRO A 61 9.60 3.32 17.34
C PRO A 61 10.17 2.81 16.01
N LEU A 62 10.59 1.54 15.95
CA LEU A 62 11.08 0.91 14.72
C LEU A 62 10.01 0.86 13.64
N GLN A 63 8.76 0.57 14.00
CA GLN A 63 7.65 0.46 13.04
C GLN A 63 7.16 1.83 12.58
N ILE A 64 7.34 2.86 13.41
CA ILE A 64 7.15 4.26 13.00
C ILE A 64 8.19 4.63 11.94
N GLN A 65 9.46 4.25 12.14
CA GLN A 65 10.53 4.48 11.16
C GLN A 65 10.28 3.72 9.85
N GLU A 66 9.82 2.46 9.92
CA GLU A 66 9.46 1.69 8.72
C GLU A 66 8.34 2.38 7.91
N LEU A 67 7.32 2.91 8.60
CA LEU A 67 6.25 3.66 7.96
C LEU A 67 6.76 4.98 7.35
N GLN A 68 7.62 5.72 8.06
CA GLN A 68 8.25 6.94 7.56
C GLN A 68 9.04 6.66 6.28
N TYR A 69 9.85 5.60 6.26
CA TYR A 69 10.59 5.20 5.07
C TYR A 69 9.67 4.85 3.89
N MET A 70 8.54 4.20 4.14
CA MET A 70 7.57 3.91 3.08
C MET A 70 6.91 5.18 2.53
N LEU A 71 6.68 6.18 3.38
CA LEU A 71 6.11 7.47 2.99
C LEU A 71 7.08 8.34 2.17
N GLU A 72 8.38 8.04 2.15
CA GLU A 72 9.34 8.72 1.26
C GLU A 72 9.09 8.38 -0.22
N ASP A 73 8.71 7.14 -0.48
CA ASP A 73 8.58 6.56 -1.83
C ASP A 73 7.14 6.39 -2.31
N PHE A 74 6.16 6.33 -1.39
CA PHE A 74 4.78 5.94 -1.69
C PHE A 74 3.76 6.84 -1.02
N SER A 75 2.63 7.08 -1.70
CA SER A 75 1.54 7.86 -1.11
C SER A 75 0.84 7.09 0.01
N PRO A 76 0.27 7.77 1.03
CA PRO A 76 -0.46 7.14 2.12
C PRO A 76 -1.59 6.22 1.64
N GLU A 77 -2.31 6.61 0.59
CA GLU A 77 -3.42 5.86 0.02
C GLU A 77 -2.93 4.57 -0.64
N LEU A 78 -1.75 4.61 -1.28
CA LEU A 78 -1.15 3.42 -1.88
C LEU A 78 -0.65 2.45 -0.79
N ILE A 79 -0.06 2.97 0.30
CA ILE A 79 0.33 2.17 1.47
C ILE A 79 -0.91 1.52 2.09
N HIS A 80 -2.01 2.25 2.22
CA HIS A 80 -3.28 1.73 2.72
C HIS A 80 -3.84 0.61 1.82
N GLU A 81 -3.79 0.78 0.50
CA GLU A 81 -4.24 -0.26 -0.43
C GLU A 81 -3.35 -1.51 -0.34
N ALA A 82 -2.03 -1.35 -0.16
CA ALA A 82 -1.10 -2.47 0.05
C ALA A 82 -1.37 -3.21 1.37
N LEU A 83 -1.73 -2.47 2.43
CA LEU A 83 -2.16 -3.07 3.68
C LEU A 83 -3.43 -3.90 3.51
N LYS A 84 -4.44 -3.41 2.79
CA LYS A 84 -5.66 -4.18 2.51
C LYS A 84 -5.33 -5.50 1.83
N GLU A 85 -4.42 -5.48 0.85
CA GLU A 85 -3.93 -6.72 0.21
C GLU A 85 -3.22 -7.62 1.24
N ALA A 86 -2.33 -7.07 2.07
CA ALA A 86 -1.63 -7.83 3.11
C ALA A 86 -2.57 -8.51 4.12
N VAL A 87 -3.60 -7.80 4.60
CA VAL A 87 -4.63 -8.33 5.50
C VAL A 87 -5.44 -9.43 4.81
N SER A 88 -5.84 -9.24 3.55
CA SER A 88 -6.59 -10.25 2.79
C SER A 88 -5.80 -11.56 2.59
N GLN A 89 -4.46 -11.49 2.64
CA GLN A 89 -3.55 -12.63 2.55
C GLN A 89 -3.13 -13.18 3.92
N GLY A 90 -3.68 -12.64 5.02
CA GLY A 90 -3.32 -13.03 6.40
C GLY A 90 -1.88 -12.68 6.79
N LYS A 91 -1.25 -11.72 6.12
CA LYS A 91 0.17 -11.34 6.28
C LYS A 91 0.34 -9.84 6.54
N ALA A 92 -0.41 -9.30 7.50
CA ALA A 92 -0.43 -7.87 7.83
C ALA A 92 0.82 -7.43 8.62
N ASN A 93 1.99 -7.43 7.98
CA ASN A 93 3.23 -6.91 8.57
C ASN A 93 3.97 -5.97 7.61
N PHE A 94 4.74 -5.03 8.16
CA PHE A 94 5.43 -3.98 7.41
C PHE A 94 6.37 -4.53 6.32
N ALA A 95 7.08 -5.63 6.59
CA ALA A 95 7.94 -6.27 5.60
C ALA A 95 7.13 -6.75 4.39
N TYR A 96 5.96 -7.36 4.61
CA TYR A 96 5.10 -7.83 3.53
C TYR A 96 4.42 -6.68 2.77
N ILE A 97 4.00 -5.62 3.47
CA ILE A 97 3.47 -4.41 2.83
C ILE A 97 4.53 -3.79 1.90
N LYS A 98 5.79 -3.71 2.36
CA LYS A 98 6.93 -3.23 1.55
C LYS A 98 7.16 -4.09 0.30
N VAL A 99 7.01 -5.41 0.40
CA VAL A 99 7.09 -6.32 -0.75
C VAL A 99 6.00 -6.01 -1.78
N ILE A 100 4.76 -5.80 -1.33
CA ILE A 100 3.63 -5.44 -2.22
C ILE A 100 3.90 -4.11 -2.93
N LEU A 101 4.33 -3.08 -2.18
CA LEU A 101 4.62 -1.76 -2.73
C LEU A 101 5.77 -1.79 -3.74
N ASN A 102 6.85 -2.53 -3.46
CA ASN A 102 7.96 -2.67 -4.41
C ASN A 102 7.55 -3.40 -5.70
N ARG A 103 6.69 -4.42 -5.60
CA ARG A 103 6.11 -5.09 -6.77
C ARG A 103 5.28 -4.10 -7.60
N TRP A 104 4.45 -3.27 -6.96
CA TRP A 104 3.69 -2.24 -7.66
C TRP A 104 4.58 -1.17 -8.28
N LYS A 105 5.66 -0.75 -7.61
CA LYS A 105 6.68 0.16 -8.16
C LYS A 105 7.31 -0.42 -9.43
N GLN A 106 7.67 -1.70 -9.42
CA GLN A 106 8.20 -2.40 -10.59
C GLN A 106 7.20 -2.48 -11.75
N ASP A 107 5.91 -2.67 -11.43
CA ASP A 107 4.82 -2.70 -12.42
C ASP A 107 4.37 -1.30 -12.87
N ASN A 108 5.01 -0.20 -12.41
CA ASN A 108 4.60 1.19 -12.62
C ASN A 108 3.17 1.52 -12.13
N LEU A 109 2.70 0.84 -11.07
CA LEU A 109 1.39 1.03 -10.46
C LEU A 109 1.51 1.97 -9.24
N LEU A 110 1.82 3.23 -9.49
CA LEU A 110 2.09 4.23 -8.43
C LEU A 110 0.84 4.98 -7.95
N THR A 111 -0.35 4.60 -8.39
CA THR A 111 -1.62 5.18 -7.93
C THR A 111 -2.61 4.09 -7.55
N VAL A 112 -3.49 4.39 -6.59
CA VAL A 112 -4.55 3.47 -6.14
C VAL A 112 -5.43 3.03 -7.31
N GLU A 113 -5.73 3.93 -8.24
CA GLU A 113 -6.55 3.63 -9.42
C GLU A 113 -5.86 2.63 -10.36
N LEU A 114 -4.57 2.81 -10.63
CA LEU A 114 -3.78 1.87 -11.43
C LEU A 114 -3.73 0.48 -10.79
N VAL A 115 -3.53 0.42 -9.47
CA VAL A 115 -3.54 -0.83 -8.70
C VAL A 115 -4.89 -1.54 -8.82
N ARG A 116 -6.00 -0.82 -8.61
CA ARG A 116 -7.35 -1.39 -8.69
C ARG A 116 -7.68 -1.90 -10.09
N ASN A 117 -7.33 -1.15 -11.13
CA ASN A 117 -7.54 -1.55 -12.52
C ASN A 117 -6.70 -2.80 -12.87
N SER A 118 -5.43 -2.83 -12.46
CA SER A 118 -4.55 -3.99 -12.63
C SER A 118 -5.09 -5.23 -11.91
N ARG A 119 -5.60 -5.05 -10.68
CA ARG A 119 -6.22 -6.12 -9.91
C ARG A 119 -7.48 -6.67 -10.57
N ALA A 120 -8.40 -5.80 -10.98
CA ALA A 120 -9.61 -6.19 -11.68
C ALA A 120 -9.30 -6.98 -12.97
N ALA A 121 -8.28 -6.54 -13.72
CA ALA A 121 -7.82 -7.26 -14.92
C ALA A 121 -7.22 -8.65 -14.59
N ARG A 122 -6.48 -8.78 -13.49
CA ARG A 122 -5.95 -10.08 -13.01
C ARG A 122 -7.05 -11.02 -12.53
N GLU A 123 -8.06 -10.49 -11.84
CA GLU A 123 -9.22 -11.27 -11.36
C GLU A 123 -10.08 -11.77 -12.54
N ALA A 124 -10.35 -10.91 -13.54
CA ALA A 124 -11.04 -11.30 -14.77
C ALA A 124 -10.29 -12.40 -15.54
N LYS A 125 -8.95 -12.31 -15.63
CA LYS A 125 -8.14 -13.37 -16.25
C LYS A 125 -8.19 -14.68 -15.48
N LYS A 126 -8.09 -14.66 -14.14
CA LYS A 126 -8.19 -15.87 -13.30
C LYS A 126 -9.55 -16.57 -13.45
N GLN A 127 -10.64 -15.81 -13.54
CA GLN A 127 -11.97 -16.35 -13.76
C GLN A 127 -12.12 -16.99 -15.14
N GLN A 128 -11.41 -16.50 -16.15
CA GLN A 128 -11.42 -17.06 -17.50
C GLN A 128 -10.58 -18.35 -17.60
N THR A 129 -9.46 -18.45 -16.87
CA THR A 129 -8.63 -19.68 -16.84
C THR A 129 -9.31 -20.83 -16.09
N ASN A 130 -10.07 -20.54 -15.02
CA ASN A 130 -10.82 -21.56 -14.27
C ASN A 130 -12.07 -22.11 -14.98
N GLN A 131 -12.45 -21.56 -16.14
CA GLN A 131 -13.61 -22.02 -16.92
C GLN A 131 -13.23 -22.89 -18.14
N LEU A 132 -11.93 -23.15 -18.35
CA LEU A 132 -11.43 -23.91 -19.50
C LEU A 132 -10.83 -25.27 -19.12
N GLU A 133 -11.14 -25.83 -17.95
CA GLU A 133 -10.87 -27.25 -17.74
C GLU A 133 -11.83 -28.06 -18.64
N PRO A 134 -11.34 -28.87 -19.60
CA PRO A 134 -12.19 -29.79 -20.31
C PRO A 134 -12.64 -30.86 -19.32
N THR A 135 -13.81 -30.66 -18.71
CA THR A 135 -14.55 -31.70 -17.99
C THR A 135 -15.18 -32.66 -18.99
N SER A 136 -14.34 -33.36 -19.77
CA SER A 136 -14.81 -34.51 -20.51
C SER A 136 -13.74 -35.59 -20.51
N TYR A 137 -13.95 -36.57 -19.63
CA TYR A 137 -13.24 -37.84 -19.58
C TYR A 137 -13.47 -38.72 -20.82
N GLU A 138 -14.26 -38.26 -21.80
CA GLU A 138 -14.59 -38.98 -23.04
C GLU A 138 -13.44 -38.96 -24.07
N ASP A 139 -12.46 -38.05 -23.95
CA ASP A 139 -11.35 -37.93 -24.92
C ASP A 139 -10.07 -38.67 -24.50
N TRP A 140 -10.05 -39.34 -23.34
CA TRP A 140 -8.94 -40.20 -22.95
C TRP A 140 -9.15 -41.61 -23.52
N ILE A 141 -8.61 -41.86 -24.70
CA ILE A 141 -8.44 -43.22 -25.21
C ILE A 141 -7.09 -43.73 -24.69
N PRO A 142 -7.04 -44.59 -23.67
CA PRO A 142 -5.82 -45.33 -23.38
C PRO A 142 -5.60 -46.28 -24.55
N THR A 143 -4.49 -46.11 -25.26
CA THR A 143 -4.05 -47.06 -26.27
C THR A 143 -3.90 -48.42 -25.60
N GLN A 144 -4.92 -49.27 -25.74
CA GLN A 144 -4.85 -50.66 -25.34
C GLN A 144 -3.85 -51.35 -26.26
N GLU A 145 -2.84 -51.93 -25.61
CA GLU A 145 -2.14 -53.13 -26.01
C GLU A 145 -1.16 -53.11 -27.19
N LYS A 146 0.08 -53.52 -26.90
CA LYS A 146 0.54 -54.83 -27.40
C LYS A 146 1.15 -55.64 -26.26
N PRO A 147 0.66 -56.86 -25.96
CA PRO A 147 1.34 -57.79 -25.09
C PRO A 147 2.33 -58.63 -25.91
N PHE A 148 3.56 -58.71 -25.38
CA PHE A 148 4.73 -59.54 -25.76
C PHE A 148 5.39 -59.26 -27.12
#